data_AF-A0A3M0XWX1-F1
#
_entry.id   AF-A0A3M0XWX1-F1
#
_cell.length_a   1.000
_cell.length_b   1.000
_cell.length_c   1.000
_cell.angle_alpha   90.00
_cell.angle_beta   90.00
_cell.angle_gamma   90.00
#
_symmetry.space_group_name_H-M   'P 1'
#
loop_
_entity.id
_entity.type
_entity.pdbx_description
1 polymer ?
#
loop_
_entity_poly.entity_id
_entity_poly.type
_entity_poly.pdbx_seq_one_letter_code
_entity_poly.pdbx_strand_id
1 'polypeptide(L)'
;MSGETSDPLAALLGHEADAKPSEQAPQLPLGVAADDPLAQARLAEDADPEAAPSRPLLPQSALIMVVVALVAAGALLVMRSLGLGVKLDFVDVKLDYPVSEDESLISKHEKILQDLDMGVADVQVPLQAVQKNPFEILSDRAADPTPAELESPSARLRRELAARKRKVEEAFSKLRLQSVLSGSVPVARVNNQTVRVGDTVDDAFVVRAIDGRSVTLESIELPGATYTLSIGGR
;
A
#
# COMPACT_ATOMS: atom_id res chain seq x y z
N MET A 1 -44.27 7.67 46.44
CA MET A 1 -44.49 7.41 45.00
C MET A 1 -43.27 8.00 44.29
N SER A 2 -42.03 7.51 44.43
CA SER A 2 -41.46 6.15 44.36
C SER A 2 -41.67 5.52 42.98
N GLY A 3 -40.60 5.51 42.19
CA GLY A 3 -40.48 5.00 40.82
C GLY A 3 -39.08 5.37 40.32
N GLU A 4 -38.03 4.71 40.79
CA GLU A 4 -37.51 3.41 40.30
C GLU A 4 -36.60 3.60 39.08
N THR A 5 -35.35 3.90 39.40
CA THR A 5 -34.14 3.82 38.58
C THR A 5 -33.90 2.37 38.14
N SER A 6 -33.93 2.12 36.83
CA SER A 6 -33.49 0.87 36.22
C SER A 6 -32.20 1.13 35.43
N ASP A 7 -31.10 0.60 35.97
CA ASP A 7 -29.82 0.39 35.32
C ASP A 7 -29.95 -0.68 34.23
N PRO A 8 -29.55 -0.41 32.97
CA PRO A 8 -29.28 -1.44 32.00
C PRO A 8 -27.77 -1.66 31.85
N LEU A 9 -27.37 -2.93 31.75
CA LEU A 9 -26.08 -3.43 31.21
C LEU A 9 -24.97 -3.79 32.20
N ALA A 10 -25.37 -4.39 33.33
CA ALA A 10 -24.59 -5.43 34.02
C ALA A 10 -24.57 -6.78 33.25
N ALA A 11 -24.60 -6.78 31.91
CA ALA A 11 -24.80 -7.97 31.08
C ALA A 11 -23.58 -8.38 30.24
N LEU A 12 -22.36 -8.01 30.66
CA LEU A 12 -21.13 -8.36 29.92
C LEU A 12 -20.10 -9.12 30.78
N LEU A 13 -20.57 -10.05 31.61
CA LEU A 13 -19.75 -11.07 32.27
C LEU A 13 -20.47 -12.41 32.18
N GLY A 14 -19.92 -13.34 31.40
CA GLY A 14 -20.32 -14.75 31.44
C GLY A 14 -20.52 -15.41 30.08
N HIS A 15 -19.43 -15.74 29.39
CA HIS A 15 -19.44 -16.94 28.55
C HIS A 15 -18.06 -17.61 28.56
N GLU A 16 -17.88 -18.45 29.58
CA GLU A 16 -17.02 -19.63 29.58
C GLU A 16 -17.62 -20.65 28.61
N ALA A 17 -16.88 -21.06 27.58
CA ALA A 17 -17.18 -22.25 26.80
C ALA A 17 -15.87 -22.89 26.30
N ASP A 18 -15.44 -23.89 27.07
CA ASP A 18 -15.06 -25.22 26.59
C ASP A 18 -14.44 -25.35 25.18
N ALA A 19 -13.13 -25.60 25.12
CA ALA A 19 -12.49 -26.28 23.98
C ALA A 19 -11.26 -27.08 24.47
N LYS A 20 -11.50 -28.34 24.84
CA LYS A 20 -10.47 -29.37 25.02
C LYS A 20 -9.91 -29.87 23.66
N PRO A 21 -8.75 -30.54 23.68
CA PRO A 21 -7.79 -30.58 22.57
C PRO A 21 -8.05 -31.70 21.56
N SER A 22 -7.84 -31.42 20.27
CA SER A 22 -7.78 -32.43 19.22
C SER A 22 -6.32 -32.75 18.89
N GLU A 23 -5.94 -33.91 19.40
CA GLU A 23 -4.86 -34.80 18.99
C GLU A 23 -4.90 -35.10 17.48
N GLN A 24 -3.87 -34.74 16.71
CA GLN A 24 -3.53 -35.47 15.49
C GLN A 24 -2.08 -35.28 15.06
N ALA A 25 -1.29 -36.32 15.32
CA ALA A 25 0.07 -36.49 14.86
C ALA A 25 0.13 -36.83 13.36
N PRO A 26 1.13 -36.35 12.61
CA PRO A 26 1.59 -37.05 11.42
C PRO A 26 2.64 -38.10 11.82
N GLN A 27 2.23 -39.37 11.77
CA GLN A 27 3.15 -40.51 11.75
C GLN A 27 3.88 -40.49 10.41
N LEU A 28 5.21 -40.34 10.44
CA LEU A 28 6.07 -40.62 9.30
C LEU A 28 6.48 -42.11 9.35
N PRO A 29 6.27 -42.89 8.28
CA PRO A 29 6.67 -44.29 8.26
C PRO A 29 8.19 -44.44 8.17
N LEU A 30 8.72 -45.18 9.13
CA LEU A 30 9.98 -45.92 9.08
C LEU A 30 9.95 -46.90 7.88
N GLY A 31 10.89 -46.75 6.96
CA GLY A 31 11.48 -47.83 6.16
C GLY A 31 12.94 -47.44 5.94
N VAL A 32 13.99 -48.17 6.34
CA VAL A 32 14.30 -49.61 6.31
C VAL A 32 14.31 -50.17 4.88
N ALA A 33 15.37 -49.85 4.16
CA ALA A 33 16.06 -50.70 3.20
C ALA A 33 17.51 -50.17 3.13
N ALA A 34 18.43 -50.69 3.95
CA ALA A 34 19.33 -51.77 3.57
C ALA A 34 20.27 -51.38 2.41
N ASP A 35 21.23 -50.50 2.71
CA ASP A 35 22.48 -50.38 1.94
C ASP A 35 23.32 -51.63 2.20
N ASP A 36 23.29 -52.58 1.27
CA ASP A 36 24.18 -53.74 1.20
C ASP A 36 25.24 -53.51 0.11
N PRO A 37 26.42 -52.92 0.41
CA PRO A 37 27.45 -52.62 -0.59
C PRO A 37 28.28 -53.85 -1.03
N LEU A 38 27.88 -55.08 -0.69
CA LEU A 38 28.66 -56.30 -0.96
C LEU A 38 28.12 -57.18 -2.10
N ALA A 39 27.00 -56.81 -2.74
CA ALA A 39 26.44 -57.59 -3.85
C ALA A 39 27.04 -57.25 -5.24
N GLN A 40 27.94 -56.26 -5.35
CA GLN A 40 28.47 -55.82 -6.66
C GLN A 40 29.79 -56.49 -7.10
N ALA A 41 30.26 -57.53 -6.39
CA ALA A 41 31.55 -58.17 -6.67
C ALA A 41 31.47 -59.48 -7.48
N ARG A 42 30.35 -59.79 -8.14
CA ARG A 42 30.22 -60.98 -8.98
C ARG A 42 29.41 -60.70 -10.22
N LEU A 43 30.08 -60.20 -11.26
CA LEU A 43 29.83 -60.45 -12.68
C LEU A 43 30.78 -59.55 -13.50
N ALA A 44 32.06 -59.87 -13.38
CA ALA A 44 33.03 -59.64 -14.44
C ALA A 44 33.44 -61.02 -14.91
N GLU A 45 33.01 -61.42 -16.11
CA GLU A 45 33.78 -62.24 -17.07
C GLU A 45 32.88 -62.47 -18.30
N ASP A 46 33.18 -61.79 -19.41
CA ASP A 46 33.40 -62.40 -20.74
C ASP A 46 33.25 -61.38 -21.89
N ALA A 47 34.42 -61.00 -22.40
CA ALA A 47 34.82 -60.88 -23.81
C ALA A 47 34.00 -60.03 -24.82
N ASP A 48 34.64 -58.92 -25.20
CA ASP A 48 34.62 -58.19 -26.48
C ASP A 48 34.65 -59.11 -27.72
N PRO A 49 34.09 -58.72 -28.89
CA PRO A 49 34.71 -57.64 -29.68
C PRO A 49 33.79 -56.74 -30.53
N GLU A 50 34.34 -55.57 -30.87
CA GLU A 50 34.05 -54.77 -32.08
C GLU A 50 32.85 -53.81 -32.01
N ALA A 51 32.89 -52.86 -31.07
CA ALA A 51 32.00 -51.72 -31.05
C ALA A 51 32.54 -50.55 -31.90
N ALA A 52 31.91 -50.30 -33.05
CA ALA A 52 32.05 -49.04 -33.79
C ALA A 52 31.76 -47.84 -32.87
N PRO A 53 32.44 -46.68 -33.02
CA PRO A 53 32.27 -45.55 -32.11
C PRO A 53 30.83 -45.04 -32.17
N SER A 54 30.05 -45.36 -31.13
CA SER A 54 28.71 -44.83 -30.94
C SER A 54 28.86 -43.33 -30.69
N ARG A 55 28.37 -42.54 -31.64
CA ARG A 55 28.37 -41.08 -31.55
C ARG A 55 27.69 -40.70 -30.24
N PRO A 56 28.30 -39.85 -29.39
CA PRO A 56 27.69 -39.47 -28.12
C PRO A 56 26.37 -38.77 -28.43
N LEU A 57 25.26 -39.45 -28.14
CA LEU A 57 23.94 -38.84 -28.18
C LEU A 57 23.98 -37.76 -27.10
N LEU A 58 23.86 -36.51 -27.54
CA LEU A 58 23.84 -35.35 -26.65
C LEU A 58 22.82 -35.62 -25.54
N PRO A 59 23.18 -35.36 -24.27
CA PRO A 59 22.27 -35.60 -23.16
C PRO A 59 20.97 -34.83 -23.44
N GLN A 60 19.83 -35.48 -23.23
CA GLN A 60 18.52 -34.92 -23.54
C GLN A 60 18.29 -33.53 -22.90
N SER A 61 18.93 -33.28 -21.75
CA SER A 61 18.96 -31.97 -21.08
C SER A 61 19.67 -30.88 -21.90
N ALA A 62 20.75 -31.20 -22.63
CA ALA A 62 21.44 -30.25 -23.51
C ALA A 62 20.57 -29.88 -24.72
N LEU A 63 19.80 -30.83 -25.26
CA LEU A 63 18.89 -30.56 -26.37
C LEU A 63 17.75 -29.61 -25.94
N ILE A 64 17.17 -29.82 -24.75
CA ILE A 64 16.16 -28.93 -24.19
C ILE A 64 16.73 -27.53 -23.97
N MET A 65 17.93 -27.41 -23.41
CA MET A 65 18.59 -26.12 -23.21
C MET A 65 18.81 -25.36 -24.52
N VAL A 66 19.25 -26.04 -25.58
CA VAL A 66 19.44 -25.42 -26.90
C VAL A 66 18.11 -24.92 -27.48
N VAL A 67 17.03 -25.69 -27.33
CA VAL A 67 15.69 -25.28 -27.80
C VAL A 67 15.18 -24.06 -27.02
N VAL A 68 15.29 -24.07 -25.69
CA VAL A 68 14.86 -22.93 -24.86
C VAL A 68 15.67 -21.68 -25.18
N ALA A 69 16.98 -21.81 -25.35
CA ALA A 69 17.85 -20.70 -25.74
C ALA A 69 17.47 -20.13 -27.11
N LEU A 70 17.13 -20.98 -28.08
CA LEU A 70 16.65 -20.55 -29.40
C LEU A 70 15.31 -19.80 -29.32
N VAL A 71 14.35 -20.28 -28.50
CA VAL A 71 13.07 -19.61 -28.32
C VAL A 71 13.25 -18.25 -27.64
N ALA A 72 14.09 -18.16 -26.61
CA ALA A 72 14.37 -16.91 -25.91
C ALA A 72 15.07 -15.89 -26.82
N ALA A 73 16.09 -16.31 -27.57
CA ALA A 73 16.78 -15.46 -28.53
C ALA A 73 15.85 -15.00 -29.67
N GLY A 74 14.97 -15.87 -30.14
CA GLY A 74 13.95 -15.55 -31.14
C GLY A 74 12.96 -14.49 -30.64
N ALA A 75 12.43 -14.66 -29.43
CA ALA A 75 11.54 -13.67 -28.82
C ALA A 75 12.23 -12.30 -28.68
N LEU A 76 13.51 -12.28 -28.30
CA LEU A 76 14.30 -11.06 -28.15
C LEU A 76 14.55 -10.35 -29.51
N LEU A 77 14.78 -11.11 -30.58
CA LEU A 77 14.88 -10.57 -31.95
C LEU A 77 13.54 -10.04 -32.48
N VAL A 78 12.43 -10.68 -32.14
CA VAL A 78 11.09 -10.18 -32.47
C VAL A 78 10.82 -8.85 -31.77
N MET A 79 11.10 -8.75 -30.46
CA MET A 79 10.98 -7.49 -29.72
C MET A 79 11.88 -6.39 -30.30
N ARG A 80 13.09 -6.75 -30.74
CA ARG A 80 14.03 -5.81 -31.37
C ARG A 80 13.54 -5.34 -32.74
N SER A 81 12.99 -6.24 -33.56
CA SER A 81 12.56 -5.92 -34.94
C SER A 81 11.24 -5.16 -35.00
N LEU A 82 10.34 -5.36 -34.03
CA LEU A 82 9.09 -4.58 -33.92
C LEU A 82 9.31 -3.15 -33.40
N GLY A 83 10.54 -2.72 -33.16
CA GLY A 83 10.83 -1.34 -32.81
C GLY A 83 10.27 -0.91 -31.44
N LEU A 84 9.88 -1.87 -30.59
CA LEU A 84 9.75 -1.68 -29.14
C LEU A 84 11.16 -1.59 -28.52
N GLY A 85 12.01 -0.74 -29.10
CA GLY A 85 13.11 -0.18 -28.34
C GLY A 85 12.51 0.43 -27.09
N VAL A 86 13.16 0.26 -25.95
CA VAL A 86 12.80 0.90 -24.70
C VAL A 86 12.85 2.41 -24.94
N LYS A 87 11.77 2.96 -25.48
CA LYS A 87 11.46 4.38 -25.40
C LYS A 87 11.16 4.55 -23.93
N LEU A 88 12.22 4.82 -23.17
CA LEU A 88 12.12 5.74 -22.06
C LEU A 88 11.59 7.02 -22.70
N ASP A 89 10.27 7.10 -22.85
CA ASP A 89 9.59 8.39 -22.92
C ASP A 89 9.92 9.00 -21.56
N PHE A 90 11.07 9.68 -21.49
CA PHE A 90 11.19 10.85 -20.66
C PHE A 90 10.07 11.72 -21.17
N VAL A 91 8.90 11.57 -20.54
CA VAL A 91 7.84 12.55 -20.62
C VAL A 91 8.56 13.81 -20.20
N ASP A 92 8.95 14.60 -21.19
CA ASP A 92 9.33 15.99 -21.00
C ASP A 92 8.04 16.58 -20.49
N VAL A 93 7.85 16.48 -19.17
CA VAL A 93 6.77 17.13 -18.45
C VAL A 93 7.14 18.58 -18.59
N LYS A 94 6.78 19.16 -19.73
CA LYS A 94 6.52 20.58 -19.85
C LYS A 94 5.46 20.82 -18.80
N LEU A 95 5.92 21.16 -17.61
CA LEU A 95 5.17 21.87 -16.61
C LEU A 95 4.82 23.19 -17.30
N ASP A 96 3.80 23.13 -18.16
CA ASP A 96 2.99 24.28 -18.50
C ASP A 96 2.33 24.65 -17.18
N TYR A 97 3.08 25.37 -16.34
CA TYR A 97 2.48 26.26 -15.40
C TYR A 97 1.73 27.25 -16.27
N PRO A 98 0.38 27.26 -16.30
CA PRO A 98 -0.29 28.45 -16.73
C PRO A 98 0.10 29.50 -15.69
N VAL A 99 1.19 30.22 -15.97
CA VAL A 99 1.37 31.56 -15.46
C VAL A 99 0.27 32.33 -16.18
N SER A 100 -0.95 32.21 -15.68
CA SER A 100 -1.95 33.21 -15.97
C SER A 100 -1.31 34.50 -15.51
N GLU A 101 -1.01 35.37 -16.46
CA GLU A 101 -0.65 36.76 -16.22
C GLU A 101 -1.88 37.48 -15.65
N ASP A 102 -2.38 36.97 -14.53
CA ASP A 102 -3.40 37.63 -13.75
C ASP A 102 -2.70 38.86 -13.19
N GLU A 103 -2.87 40.02 -13.83
CA GLU A 103 -2.35 41.32 -13.36
C GLU A 103 -2.63 41.51 -11.86
N SER A 104 -3.74 40.95 -11.37
CA SER A 104 -4.11 40.95 -9.96
C SER A 104 -3.13 40.23 -9.03
N LEU A 105 -2.42 39.19 -9.49
CA LEU A 105 -1.40 38.48 -8.70
C LEU A 105 -0.09 39.26 -8.69
N ILE A 106 0.27 39.88 -9.83
CA ILE A 106 1.45 40.74 -9.93
C ILE A 106 1.29 41.96 -9.01
N SER A 107 0.14 42.64 -9.06
CA SER A 107 -0.15 43.78 -8.18
C SER A 107 -0.22 43.38 -6.70
N LYS A 108 -0.70 42.16 -6.37
CA LYS A 108 -0.68 41.65 -5.00
C LYS A 108 0.73 41.35 -4.53
N HIS A 109 1.58 40.79 -5.40
CA HIS A 109 2.96 40.50 -5.07
C HIS A 109 3.75 41.80 -4.85
N GLU A 110 3.59 42.79 -5.71
CA GLU A 110 4.19 44.11 -5.55
C GLU A 110 3.72 44.80 -4.26
N LYS A 111 2.42 44.70 -3.94
CA LYS A 111 1.88 45.22 -2.67
C LYS A 111 2.49 44.52 -1.45
N ILE A 112 2.72 43.21 -1.50
CA ILE A 112 3.34 42.45 -0.40
C ILE A 112 4.82 42.83 -0.25
N LEU A 113 5.55 42.97 -1.35
CA LEU A 113 6.95 43.42 -1.33
C LEU A 113 7.05 44.85 -0.77
N GLN A 114 6.14 45.73 -1.15
CA GLN A 114 6.08 47.09 -0.64
C GLN A 114 5.73 47.14 0.86
N ASP A 115 4.79 46.29 1.32
CA ASP A 115 4.43 46.19 2.73
C ASP A 115 5.57 45.60 3.57
N LEU A 116 6.35 44.67 2.99
CA LEU A 116 7.58 44.15 3.60
C LEU A 116 8.67 45.23 3.70
N ASP A 117 8.93 45.98 2.63
CA ASP A 117 9.90 47.09 2.65
C ASP A 117 9.50 48.18 3.65
N MET A 118 8.19 48.42 3.82
CA MET A 118 7.68 49.35 4.84
C MET A 118 7.71 48.76 6.26
N GLY A 119 7.60 47.44 6.40
CA GLY A 119 7.51 46.71 7.66
C GLY A 119 8.86 46.32 8.27
N VAL A 120 9.94 46.32 7.50
CA VAL A 120 11.33 46.12 8.00
C VAL A 120 11.88 47.45 8.55
N ALA A 121 11.08 48.14 9.37
CA ALA A 121 11.66 48.96 10.41
C ALA A 121 12.04 48.01 11.53
N ASP A 122 13.34 47.76 11.74
CA ASP A 122 13.85 47.16 12.96
C ASP A 122 13.36 48.03 14.13
N VAL A 123 12.20 47.68 14.71
CA VAL A 123 11.72 48.24 15.97
C VAL A 123 12.58 47.62 17.05
N GLN A 124 13.84 48.05 17.10
CA GLN A 124 14.76 47.69 18.14
C GLN A 124 14.28 48.40 19.39
N VAL A 125 13.48 47.69 20.18
CA VAL A 125 12.92 48.19 21.43
C VAL A 125 14.10 48.60 22.32
N PRO A 126 14.22 49.89 22.70
CA PRO A 126 15.30 50.35 23.55
C PRO A 126 15.30 49.52 24.83
N LEU A 127 16.48 49.09 25.28
CA LEU A 127 16.62 48.22 26.46
C LEU A 127 15.98 48.85 27.72
N GLN A 128 15.80 50.17 27.78
CA GLN A 128 15.12 50.84 28.90
C GLN A 128 13.59 50.70 28.89
N ALA A 129 13.00 50.31 27.75
CA ALA A 129 11.57 50.04 27.58
C ALA A 129 11.19 48.56 27.87
N VAL A 130 12.17 47.67 28.00
CA VAL A 130 11.97 46.26 28.39
C VAL A 130 12.00 46.13 29.92
N GLN A 131 11.03 46.75 30.61
CA GLN A 131 10.97 46.71 32.09
C GLN A 131 10.27 45.47 32.64
N LYS A 132 9.51 44.73 31.82
CA LYS A 132 8.83 43.50 32.24
C LYS A 132 9.44 42.29 31.57
N ASN A 133 9.74 41.28 32.38
CA ASN A 133 10.25 40.00 31.94
C ASN A 133 9.18 39.30 31.06
N PRO A 134 9.45 39.01 29.78
CA PRO A 134 8.47 38.41 28.88
C PRO A 134 8.14 36.94 29.23
N PHE A 135 8.84 36.35 30.20
CA PHE A 135 8.60 35.00 30.70
C PHE A 135 7.85 34.97 32.03
N GLU A 136 7.52 36.13 32.62
CA GLU A 136 6.54 36.19 33.68
C GLU A 136 5.15 36.06 33.06
N ILE A 137 4.63 34.84 33.09
CA ILE A 137 3.23 34.55 32.76
C ILE A 137 2.38 35.20 33.84
N LEU A 138 2.10 36.49 33.66
CA LEU A 138 1.06 37.21 34.36
C LEU A 138 -0.26 36.57 33.91
N SER A 139 -0.82 35.72 34.77
CA SER A 139 -2.07 34.98 34.57
C SER A 139 -3.33 35.84 34.40
N ASP A 140 -3.21 37.14 34.17
CA ASP A 140 -4.33 38.07 34.01
C ASP A 140 -4.14 38.95 32.77
N ARG A 141 -4.31 38.35 31.60
CA ARG A 141 -4.75 39.10 30.43
C ARG A 141 -5.81 38.27 29.69
N ALA A 142 -7.04 38.43 30.16
CA ALA A 142 -8.23 38.26 29.35
C ALA A 142 -8.15 39.24 28.18
N ALA A 143 -7.42 38.85 27.13
CA ALA A 143 -7.66 39.39 25.81
C ALA A 143 -9.00 38.82 25.38
N ASP A 144 -9.98 39.68 25.10
CA ASP A 144 -11.24 39.28 24.47
C ASP A 144 -10.90 38.44 23.23
N PRO A 145 -11.18 37.13 23.23
CA PRO A 145 -10.88 36.30 22.09
C PRO A 145 -11.76 36.77 20.94
N THR A 146 -11.13 37.07 19.81
CA THR A 146 -11.87 37.20 18.55
C THR A 146 -12.71 35.92 18.34
N PRO A 147 -13.90 35.99 17.70
CA PRO A 147 -14.83 34.86 17.61
C PRO A 147 -14.27 33.60 16.95
N ALA A 148 -13.08 33.66 16.34
CA ALA A 148 -12.38 32.54 15.72
C ALA A 148 -11.57 31.67 16.70
N GLU A 149 -11.27 32.15 17.91
CA GLU A 149 -10.36 31.47 18.85
C GLU A 149 -11.04 30.71 20.00
N LEU A 150 -12.35 30.89 20.19
CA LEU A 150 -13.16 30.16 21.18
C LEU A 150 -13.62 28.76 20.70
N GLU A 151 -13.08 28.26 19.59
CA GLU A 151 -13.26 26.86 19.26
C GLU A 151 -12.41 26.02 20.20
N SER A 152 -13.11 25.45 21.20
CA SER A 152 -12.55 24.45 22.10
C SER A 152 -11.63 23.48 21.33
N PRO A 153 -10.52 23.02 21.93
CA PRO A 153 -9.61 22.06 21.27
C PRO A 153 -10.36 20.84 20.71
N SER A 154 -11.50 20.48 21.32
CA SER A 154 -12.41 19.44 20.82
C SER A 154 -13.06 19.76 19.47
N ALA A 155 -13.39 21.02 19.19
CA ALA A 155 -13.97 21.46 17.92
C ALA A 155 -12.94 21.40 16.78
N ARG A 156 -11.68 21.78 17.06
CA ARG A 156 -10.57 21.67 16.09
C ARG A 156 -10.31 20.22 15.70
N LEU A 157 -10.21 19.32 16.68
CA LEU A 157 -10.04 17.88 16.44
C LEU A 157 -11.21 17.28 15.64
N ARG A 158 -12.45 17.68 15.93
CA ARG A 158 -13.63 17.23 15.15
C ARG A 158 -13.57 17.71 13.70
N ARG A 159 -13.14 18.94 13.45
CA ARG A 159 -12.97 19.48 12.09
C ARG A 159 -11.90 18.74 11.31
N GLU A 160 -10.76 18.45 11.94
CA GLU A 160 -9.67 17.71 11.29
C GLU A 160 -10.09 16.29 10.94
N LEU A 161 -10.76 15.58 11.85
CA LEU A 161 -11.29 14.24 11.57
C LEU A 161 -12.35 14.26 10.46
N ALA A 162 -13.23 15.26 10.46
CA ALA A 162 -14.22 15.44 9.39
C ALA A 162 -13.56 15.72 8.04
N ALA A 163 -12.50 16.53 8.01
CA ALA A 163 -11.74 16.81 6.80
C ALA A 163 -11.05 15.56 6.25
N ARG A 164 -10.43 14.74 7.12
CA ARG A 164 -9.82 13.46 6.72
C ARG A 164 -10.86 12.48 6.17
N LYS A 165 -11.99 12.32 6.87
CA LYS A 165 -13.10 11.47 6.38
C LYS A 165 -13.58 11.90 5.00
N ARG A 166 -13.74 13.21 4.76
CA ARG A 166 -14.14 13.73 3.43
C ARG A 166 -13.13 13.38 2.34
N LYS A 167 -11.83 13.48 2.62
CA LYS A 167 -10.79 13.10 1.66
C LYS A 167 -10.85 11.62 1.29
N VAL A 168 -10.98 10.75 2.30
CA VAL A 168 -11.11 9.30 2.10
C VAL A 168 -12.39 8.96 1.33
N GLU A 169 -13.51 9.59 1.66
CA GLU A 169 -14.79 9.41 0.95
C GLU A 169 -14.69 9.86 -0.52
N GLU A 170 -14.04 11.00 -0.76
CA GLU A 170 -13.83 11.51 -2.12
C GLU A 170 -12.92 10.58 -2.93
N ALA A 171 -11.84 10.08 -2.32
CA ALA A 171 -10.96 9.10 -2.94
C ALA A 171 -11.72 7.80 -3.26
N PHE A 172 -12.51 7.29 -2.32
CA PHE A 172 -13.34 6.10 -2.51
C PHE A 172 -14.36 6.28 -3.66
N SER A 173 -14.98 7.46 -3.77
CA SER A 173 -15.96 7.76 -4.83
C SER A 173 -15.39 7.70 -6.26
N LYS A 174 -14.08 7.92 -6.39
CA LYS A 174 -13.34 7.83 -7.67
C LYS A 174 -12.99 6.39 -8.02
N LEU A 175 -12.96 5.47 -7.05
CA LEU A 175 -12.67 4.07 -7.29
C LEU A 175 -13.79 3.38 -8.07
N ARG A 176 -13.40 2.61 -9.08
CA ARG A 176 -14.31 1.78 -9.87
C ARG A 176 -13.76 0.36 -10.00
N LEU A 177 -14.54 -0.60 -9.51
CA LEU A 177 -14.28 -2.02 -9.71
C LEU A 177 -14.78 -2.43 -11.10
N GLN A 178 -13.85 -2.87 -11.95
CA GLN A 178 -14.14 -3.22 -13.34
C GLN A 178 -14.42 -4.71 -13.49
N SER A 179 -13.56 -5.53 -12.91
CA SER A 179 -13.65 -6.98 -12.99
C SER A 179 -13.00 -7.62 -11.77
N VAL A 180 -13.54 -8.74 -11.34
CA VAL A 180 -12.91 -9.63 -10.37
C VAL A 180 -12.69 -10.97 -11.08
N LEU A 181 -11.44 -11.43 -11.09
CA LEU A 181 -11.07 -12.77 -11.53
C LEU A 181 -10.99 -13.65 -10.29
N SER A 182 -11.99 -14.51 -10.13
CA SER A 182 -12.00 -15.53 -9.09
C SER A 182 -11.14 -16.72 -9.52
N GLY A 183 -10.30 -17.21 -8.62
CA GLY A 183 -9.42 -18.35 -8.81
C GLY A 183 -8.71 -18.71 -7.50
N SER A 184 -7.73 -19.63 -7.55
CA SER A 184 -6.92 -19.97 -6.36
C SER A 184 -6.16 -18.77 -5.79
N VAL A 185 -5.83 -17.80 -6.65
CA VAL A 185 -5.32 -16.49 -6.25
C VAL A 185 -6.26 -15.43 -6.83
N PRO A 186 -7.14 -14.83 -6.02
CA PRO A 186 -8.11 -13.86 -6.52
C PRO A 186 -7.40 -12.57 -6.92
N VAL A 187 -7.85 -11.99 -8.04
CA VAL A 187 -7.29 -10.75 -8.59
C VAL A 187 -8.43 -9.82 -8.98
N ALA A 188 -8.31 -8.54 -8.64
CA ALA A 188 -9.30 -7.53 -9.01
C ALA A 188 -8.69 -6.47 -9.92
N ARG A 189 -9.52 -5.86 -10.77
CA ARG A 189 -9.14 -4.70 -11.58
C ARG A 189 -9.87 -3.46 -11.07
N VAL A 190 -9.13 -2.57 -10.43
CA VAL A 190 -9.63 -1.30 -9.87
C VAL A 190 -8.94 -0.17 -10.61
N ASN A 191 -9.70 0.78 -11.17
CA ASN A 191 -9.15 1.94 -11.91
C ASN A 191 -8.10 1.55 -12.98
N ASN A 192 -8.38 0.51 -13.77
CA ASN A 192 -7.48 -0.06 -14.78
C ASN A 192 -6.21 -0.75 -14.25
N GLN A 193 -5.97 -0.78 -12.94
CA GLN A 193 -4.84 -1.46 -12.29
C GLN A 193 -5.26 -2.84 -11.79
N THR A 194 -4.36 -3.80 -11.94
CA THR A 194 -4.55 -5.18 -11.47
C THR A 194 -3.97 -5.30 -10.06
N VAL A 195 -4.81 -5.64 -9.08
CA VAL A 195 -4.44 -5.67 -7.66
C VAL A 195 -4.81 -7.01 -7.01
N ARG A 196 -4.01 -7.42 -6.04
CA ARG A 196 -4.17 -8.62 -5.21
C ARG A 196 -4.44 -8.26 -3.76
N VAL A 197 -4.77 -9.27 -2.95
CA VAL A 197 -4.85 -9.11 -1.50
C VAL A 197 -3.50 -8.66 -0.96
N GLY A 198 -3.49 -7.57 -0.20
CA GLY A 198 -2.29 -6.93 0.36
C GLY A 198 -1.74 -5.77 -0.47
N ASP A 199 -2.21 -5.56 -1.71
CA ASP A 199 -1.75 -4.44 -2.54
C ASP A 199 -2.43 -3.13 -2.15
N THR A 200 -1.73 -2.03 -2.42
CA THR A 200 -2.24 -0.66 -2.22
C THR A 200 -2.93 -0.16 -3.48
N VAL A 201 -4.07 0.52 -3.32
CA VAL A 201 -4.87 1.15 -4.37
C VAL A 201 -4.90 2.66 -4.15
N ASP A 202 -4.48 3.44 -5.15
CA ASP A 202 -4.44 4.92 -5.12
C ASP A 202 -3.78 5.50 -3.85
N ASP A 203 -2.78 4.80 -3.30
CA ASP A 203 -2.00 5.15 -2.08
C ASP A 203 -2.81 5.40 -0.79
N ALA A 204 -4.14 5.26 -0.84
CA ALA A 204 -5.05 5.55 0.27
C ALA A 204 -5.70 4.29 0.87
N PHE A 205 -5.73 3.19 0.11
CA PHE A 205 -6.42 1.96 0.49
C PHE A 205 -5.56 0.72 0.32
N VAL A 206 -5.72 -0.26 1.20
CA VAL A 206 -5.11 -1.60 1.09
C VAL A 206 -6.21 -2.63 0.87
N VAL A 207 -5.97 -3.57 -0.05
CA VAL A 207 -6.91 -4.66 -0.33
C VAL A 207 -6.81 -5.71 0.77
N ARG A 208 -7.88 -5.91 1.53
CA ARG A 208 -7.92 -6.90 2.62
C ARG A 208 -8.48 -8.25 2.18
N ALA A 209 -9.51 -8.23 1.33
CA ALA A 209 -10.13 -9.43 0.80
C ALA A 209 -10.74 -9.17 -0.57
N ILE A 210 -10.74 -10.20 -1.41
CA ILE A 210 -11.38 -10.20 -2.73
C ILE A 210 -12.29 -11.42 -2.77
N ASP A 211 -13.60 -11.19 -2.75
CA ASP A 211 -14.60 -12.25 -2.65
C ASP A 211 -15.70 -12.08 -3.70
N GLY A 212 -15.85 -13.09 -4.55
CA GLY A 212 -16.88 -13.12 -5.60
C GLY A 212 -16.80 -11.91 -6.54
N ARG A 213 -17.68 -10.93 -6.33
CA ARG A 213 -17.80 -9.70 -7.14
C ARG A 213 -17.55 -8.42 -6.34
N SER A 214 -16.95 -8.57 -5.16
CA SER A 214 -16.72 -7.50 -4.21
C SER A 214 -15.26 -7.49 -3.73
N VAL A 215 -14.76 -6.29 -3.41
CA VAL A 215 -13.42 -6.08 -2.85
C VAL A 215 -13.58 -5.31 -1.55
N THR A 216 -13.02 -5.85 -0.47
CA THR A 216 -12.97 -5.19 0.83
C THR A 216 -11.65 -4.44 0.95
N LEU A 217 -11.75 -3.12 1.04
CA LEU A 217 -10.65 -2.18 1.16
C LEU A 217 -10.57 -1.67 2.60
N GLU A 218 -9.35 -1.45 3.09
CA GLU A 218 -9.08 -0.80 4.37
C GLU A 218 -8.33 0.51 4.13
N SER A 219 -8.75 1.59 4.76
CA SER A 219 -8.07 2.89 4.60
C SER A 219 -6.77 2.94 5.40
N ILE A 220 -5.70 3.45 4.77
CA ILE A 220 -4.40 3.67 5.43
C ILE A 220 -4.47 4.89 6.36
N GLU A 221 -5.19 5.94 5.97
CA GLU A 221 -5.32 7.17 6.77
C GLU A 221 -6.21 7.00 8.01
N LEU A 222 -7.19 6.09 7.94
CA LEU A 222 -8.17 5.83 9.00
C LEU A 222 -8.16 4.33 9.36
N PRO A 223 -7.32 3.92 10.33
CA PRO A 223 -7.22 2.52 10.71
C PRO A 223 -8.57 1.99 11.22
N GLY A 224 -8.99 0.83 10.71
CA GLY A 224 -10.26 0.19 11.05
C GLY A 224 -11.48 0.64 10.23
N ALA A 225 -11.33 1.60 9.31
CA ALA A 225 -12.39 1.93 8.36
C ALA A 225 -12.34 0.98 7.16
N THR A 226 -13.34 0.09 7.06
CA THR A 226 -13.51 -0.84 5.94
C THR A 226 -14.53 -0.33 4.94
N TYR A 227 -14.20 -0.45 3.66
CA TYR A 227 -15.03 -0.04 2.54
C TYR A 227 -15.20 -1.21 1.58
N THR A 228 -16.44 -1.47 1.17
CA THR A 228 -16.73 -2.58 0.26
C THR A 228 -17.07 -2.03 -1.12
N LEU A 229 -16.27 -2.38 -2.12
CA LEU A 229 -16.49 -2.01 -3.51
C LEU A 229 -17.11 -3.20 -4.26
N SER A 230 -18.26 -3.01 -4.91
CA SER A 230 -18.94 -4.09 -5.63
C SER A 230 -19.16 -3.73 -7.11
N ILE A 231 -19.14 -4.73 -7.98
CA ILE A 231 -19.40 -4.52 -9.42
C ILE A 231 -20.87 -4.08 -9.58
N GLY A 232 -21.08 -2.81 -9.95
CA GLY A 232 -22.40 -2.25 -10.22
C GLY A 232 -23.10 -1.62 -9.03
N GLY A 233 -22.51 -1.65 -7.84
CA GLY A 233 -22.98 -0.88 -6.68
C GLY A 233 -22.33 0.50 -6.64
N ARG A 234 -23.15 1.56 -6.67
CA ARG A 234 -22.76 2.91 -6.25
C ARG A 234 -23.08 3.08 -4.77
#